data_AF-A0A7W7IL43-F1
#
_entry.id   AF-A0A7W7IL43-F1
#
_cell.length_a   1.000
_cell.length_b   1.000
_cell.length_c   1.000
_cell.angle_alpha   90.00
_cell.angle_beta   90.00
_cell.angle_gamma   90.00
#
_symmetry.space_group_name_H-M   'P 1'
#
loop_
_entity.id
_entity.type
_entity.pdbx_description
1 polymer ?
#
loop_
_entity_poly.entity_id
_entity_poly.type
_entity_poly.pdbx_seq_one_letter_code
_entity_poly.pdbx_strand_id
1 'polypeptide(L)'
;MIELLFSAALAASPVAGESQSLGACIWSRLPAADQQQILTAYDRGMTSATNALQHRDLRLMGAAPDCAGRTDLPTLWVRSAVAGHIVQTGAAAAVLAEKGVDRARLDAAWSAAPAEARDCALANAAKVFAIDGPVCVNRRASEAFARELGLDPTARADRKASGQTLTYMNAKALELIALTLIARAPRS
;
A
#
# COMPACT_ATOMS: atom_id res chain seq x y z
N MET A 1 44.23 2.89 -40.53
CA MET A 1 43.71 2.28 -39.28
C MET A 1 42.56 3.14 -38.82
N ILE A 2 41.37 2.54 -38.78
CA ILE A 2 40.07 3.18 -38.53
C ILE A 2 39.71 2.90 -37.07
N GLU A 3 39.46 3.92 -36.27
CA GLU A 3 38.71 3.77 -35.01
C GLU A 3 37.56 4.77 -35.01
N LEU A 4 36.36 4.23 -35.27
CA LEU A 4 35.08 4.91 -35.21
C LEU A 4 34.67 5.04 -33.74
N LEU A 5 34.61 6.27 -33.25
CA LEU A 5 33.97 6.59 -31.97
C LEU A 5 32.44 6.56 -32.14
N PHE A 6 31.84 5.42 -31.80
CA PHE A 6 30.39 5.32 -31.61
C PHE A 6 30.00 5.94 -30.27
N SER A 7 29.54 7.20 -30.30
CA SER A 7 28.78 7.78 -29.20
C SER A 7 27.40 7.12 -29.14
N ALA A 8 27.28 6.08 -28.32
CA ALA A 8 25.98 5.51 -27.96
C ALA A 8 25.24 6.52 -27.07
N ALA A 9 24.34 7.29 -27.67
CA ALA A 9 23.31 8.03 -26.94
C ALA A 9 22.43 7.00 -26.21
N LEU A 10 22.57 6.94 -24.88
CA LEU A 10 21.63 6.27 -24.00
C LEU A 10 20.27 6.96 -24.16
N ALA A 11 19.42 6.37 -25.01
CA ALA A 11 18.01 6.67 -25.04
C ALA A 11 17.45 6.34 -23.66
N ALA A 12 17.15 7.37 -22.88
CA ALA A 12 16.31 7.25 -21.71
C ALA A 12 14.92 6.80 -22.19
N SER A 13 14.68 5.49 -22.15
CA SER A 13 13.34 4.95 -22.32
C SER A 13 12.44 5.61 -21.27
N PRO A 14 11.31 6.23 -21.66
CA PRO A 14 10.37 6.76 -20.70
C PRO A 14 9.90 5.59 -19.84
N VAL A 15 10.03 5.76 -18.51
CA VAL A 15 9.39 4.88 -17.53
C VAL A 15 7.91 4.85 -17.90
N ALA A 16 7.45 3.74 -18.48
CA ALA A 16 6.03 3.52 -18.72
C ALA A 16 5.34 3.70 -17.36
N GLY A 17 4.52 4.75 -17.26
CA GLY A 17 3.90 5.14 -16.01
C GLY A 17 3.21 3.94 -15.38
N GLU A 18 3.62 3.59 -14.15
CA GLU A 18 2.87 2.63 -13.34
C GLU A 18 1.42 3.08 -13.34
N SER A 19 0.52 2.26 -13.88
CA SER A 19 -0.90 2.57 -13.81
C SER A 19 -1.23 2.71 -12.33
N GLN A 20 -1.73 3.89 -11.96
CA GLN A 20 -2.13 4.18 -10.59
C GLN A 20 -3.05 3.05 -10.07
N SER A 21 -2.79 2.53 -8.88
CA SER A 21 -3.62 1.45 -8.31
C SER A 21 -5.07 1.89 -8.18
N LEU A 22 -6.02 0.94 -8.17
CA LEU A 22 -7.45 1.27 -8.00
C LEU A 22 -7.70 2.13 -6.74
N GLY A 23 -7.06 1.77 -5.62
CA GLY A 23 -7.15 2.52 -4.37
C GLY A 23 -6.63 3.95 -4.52
N ALA A 24 -5.48 4.12 -5.20
CA ALA A 24 -4.89 5.42 -5.48
C ALA A 24 -5.76 6.28 -6.42
N CYS A 25 -6.35 5.68 -7.47
CA CYS A 25 -7.24 6.39 -8.37
C CYS A 25 -8.49 6.88 -7.62
N ILE A 26 -9.17 6.01 -6.87
CA ILE A 26 -10.37 6.39 -6.10
C ILE A 26 -10.02 7.46 -5.07
N TRP A 27 -8.89 7.32 -4.36
CA TRP A 27 -8.41 8.33 -3.43
C TRP A 27 -8.24 9.70 -4.08
N SER A 28 -7.63 9.74 -5.27
CA SER A 28 -7.43 10.99 -6.03
C SER A 28 -8.71 11.69 -6.46
N ARG A 29 -9.85 10.97 -6.51
CA ARG A 29 -11.17 11.54 -6.82
C ARG A 29 -11.85 12.19 -5.60
N LEU A 30 -11.33 11.99 -4.39
CA LEU A 30 -11.83 12.69 -3.22
C LEU A 30 -11.41 14.17 -3.22
N PRO A 31 -12.27 15.08 -2.74
CA PRO A 31 -11.86 16.45 -2.44
C PRO A 31 -10.67 16.47 -1.47
N ALA A 32 -9.73 17.40 -1.67
CA ALA A 32 -8.54 17.53 -0.81
C ALA A 32 -8.91 17.70 0.69
N ALA A 33 -10.03 18.37 0.98
CA ALA A 33 -10.53 18.52 2.35
C ALA A 33 -10.93 17.17 2.98
N ASP A 34 -11.52 16.26 2.21
CA ASP A 34 -11.85 14.91 2.69
C ASP A 34 -10.61 14.07 2.90
N GLN A 35 -9.65 14.15 1.97
CA GLN A 35 -8.38 13.47 2.10
C GLN A 35 -7.67 13.90 3.39
N GLN A 36 -7.59 15.21 3.63
CA GLN A 36 -6.99 15.76 4.84
C GLN A 36 -7.72 15.32 6.11
N GLN A 37 -9.06 15.32 6.11
CA GLN A 37 -9.82 14.87 7.28
C GLN A 37 -9.58 13.40 7.62
N ILE A 38 -9.44 12.54 6.60
CA ILE A 38 -9.14 11.11 6.79
C ILE A 38 -7.71 10.94 7.33
N LEU A 39 -6.72 11.66 6.80
CA LEU A 39 -5.34 11.59 7.28
C LEU A 39 -5.22 12.14 8.71
N THR A 40 -5.89 13.24 9.03
CA THR A 40 -5.96 13.75 10.41
C THR A 40 -6.72 12.81 11.34
N ALA A 41 -7.68 12.03 10.84
CA ALA A 41 -8.31 10.97 11.61
C ALA A 41 -7.35 9.79 11.84
N TYR A 42 -6.50 9.47 10.87
CA TYR A 42 -5.44 8.46 11.01
C TYR A 42 -4.44 8.81 12.12
N ASP A 43 -4.08 10.09 12.28
CA ASP A 43 -3.21 10.54 13.36
C ASP A 43 -3.78 10.22 14.76
N ARG A 44 -5.12 10.14 14.87
CA ARG A 44 -5.83 9.72 16.09
C ARG A 44 -5.97 8.19 16.21
N GLY A 45 -5.52 7.44 15.21
CA GLY A 45 -5.54 5.99 15.18
C GLY A 45 -6.38 5.38 14.05
N MET A 46 -6.12 4.10 13.77
CA MET A 46 -6.76 3.34 12.70
C MET A 46 -8.30 3.32 12.77
N THR A 47 -8.88 3.16 13.96
CA THR A 47 -10.34 3.17 14.14
C THR A 47 -10.97 4.50 13.71
N SER A 48 -10.31 5.61 14.05
CA SER A 48 -10.76 6.95 13.66
C SER A 48 -10.69 7.14 12.14
N ALA A 49 -9.63 6.67 11.48
CA ALA A 49 -9.54 6.66 10.03
C ALA A 49 -10.63 5.81 9.38
N THR A 50 -10.86 4.58 9.86
CA THR A 50 -11.92 3.70 9.34
C THR A 50 -13.30 4.32 9.47
N ASN A 51 -13.62 4.95 10.60
CA ASN A 51 -14.89 5.65 10.77
C ASN A 51 -15.02 6.84 9.80
N ALA A 52 -13.95 7.62 9.63
CA ALA A 52 -13.92 8.73 8.67
C ALA A 52 -14.13 8.27 7.23
N LEU A 53 -13.65 7.06 6.88
CA LEU A 53 -13.89 6.42 5.58
C LEU A 53 -15.33 5.97 5.40
N GLN A 54 -15.93 5.34 6.41
CA GLN A 54 -17.31 4.87 6.35
C GLN A 54 -18.29 6.02 6.08
N HIS A 55 -18.06 7.20 6.67
CA HIS A 55 -18.88 8.39 6.39
C HIS A 55 -18.76 8.91 4.95
N ARG A 56 -17.79 8.42 4.17
CA ARG A 56 -17.51 8.83 2.78
C ARG A 56 -17.70 7.69 1.78
N ASP A 57 -18.22 6.56 2.23
CA ASP A 57 -18.26 5.31 1.46
C ASP A 57 -19.00 5.47 0.14
N LEU A 58 -20.15 6.16 0.12
CA LEU A 58 -20.90 6.42 -1.12
C LEU A 58 -20.08 7.16 -2.17
N ARG A 59 -19.28 8.15 -1.76
CA ARG A 59 -18.44 8.93 -2.67
C ARG A 59 -17.25 8.10 -3.15
N LEU A 60 -16.62 7.35 -2.25
CA LEU A 60 -15.54 6.42 -2.58
C LEU A 60 -15.99 5.36 -3.60
N MET A 61 -17.14 4.74 -3.37
CA MET A 61 -17.67 3.70 -4.25
C MET A 61 -18.21 4.29 -5.57
N GLY A 62 -18.72 5.52 -5.56
CA GLY A 62 -19.16 6.21 -6.77
C GLY A 62 -18.03 6.48 -7.79
N ALA A 63 -16.78 6.62 -7.33
CA ALA A 63 -15.62 6.78 -8.20
C ALA A 63 -15.04 5.45 -8.72
N ALA A 64 -15.48 4.31 -8.18
CA ALA A 64 -14.90 3.01 -8.50
C ALA A 64 -15.09 2.60 -9.96
N PRO A 65 -16.26 2.82 -10.61
CA PRO A 65 -16.45 2.44 -12.01
C PRO A 65 -15.47 3.13 -12.97
N ASP A 66 -15.25 4.43 -12.80
CA ASP A 66 -14.32 5.21 -13.61
C ASP A 66 -12.89 4.71 -13.45
N CYS A 67 -12.49 4.39 -12.22
CA CYS A 67 -11.13 3.95 -11.91
C CYS A 67 -10.89 2.48 -12.30
N ALA A 68 -11.91 1.62 -12.23
CA ALA A 68 -11.81 0.21 -12.56
C ALA A 68 -12.12 -0.10 -14.04
N GLY A 69 -12.79 0.82 -14.74
CA GLY A 69 -13.31 0.61 -16.09
C GLY A 69 -14.46 -0.40 -16.17
N ARG A 70 -15.16 -0.67 -15.06
CA ARG A 70 -16.26 -1.64 -14.94
C ARG A 70 -17.08 -1.42 -13.66
N THR A 71 -18.36 -1.81 -13.66
CA THR A 71 -19.32 -1.54 -12.57
C THR A 71 -19.68 -2.76 -11.71
N ASP A 72 -19.23 -3.95 -12.10
CA ASP A 72 -19.63 -5.25 -11.55
C ASP A 72 -18.66 -5.80 -10.47
N LEU A 73 -17.84 -4.92 -9.88
CA LEU A 73 -16.89 -5.34 -8.84
C LEU A 73 -17.54 -5.50 -7.46
N PRO A 74 -17.19 -6.56 -6.71
CA PRO A 74 -17.61 -6.70 -5.32
C PRO A 74 -17.17 -5.51 -4.46
N THR A 75 -18.13 -4.90 -3.76
CA THR A 75 -17.89 -3.73 -2.88
C THR A 75 -16.78 -3.97 -1.86
N LEU A 76 -16.69 -5.18 -1.30
CA LEU A 76 -15.64 -5.54 -0.33
C LEU A 76 -14.23 -5.39 -0.93
N TRP A 77 -14.03 -5.78 -2.20
CA TRP A 77 -12.72 -5.72 -2.84
C TRP A 77 -12.32 -4.26 -3.13
N VAL A 78 -13.26 -3.47 -3.65
CA VAL A 78 -13.04 -2.03 -3.88
C VAL A 78 -12.73 -1.31 -2.56
N ARG A 79 -13.54 -1.52 -1.51
CA ARG A 79 -13.30 -0.94 -0.19
C ARG A 79 -11.93 -1.34 0.38
N SER A 80 -11.52 -2.59 0.21
CA SER A 80 -10.24 -3.08 0.71
C SER A 80 -9.05 -2.48 -0.04
N ALA A 81 -9.17 -2.30 -1.37
CA ALA A 81 -8.14 -1.60 -2.16
C ALA A 81 -7.98 -0.14 -1.71
N VAL A 82 -9.10 0.57 -1.53
CA VAL A 82 -9.12 1.96 -1.04
C VAL A 82 -8.56 2.05 0.38
N ALA A 83 -9.02 1.21 1.30
CA ALA A 83 -8.55 1.19 2.68
C ALA A 83 -7.05 0.89 2.75
N GLY A 84 -6.57 -0.10 1.99
CA GLY A 84 -5.15 -0.43 1.89
C GLY A 84 -4.31 0.78 1.43
N HIS A 85 -4.77 1.50 0.41
CA HIS A 85 -4.07 2.69 -0.09
C HIS A 85 -4.00 3.84 0.95
N ILE A 86 -5.09 4.08 1.65
CA ILE A 86 -5.20 5.18 2.62
C ILE A 86 -4.34 4.90 3.84
N VAL A 87 -4.37 3.66 4.33
CA VAL A 87 -3.53 3.23 5.45
C VAL A 87 -2.04 3.28 5.07
N GLN A 88 -1.68 2.91 3.83
CA GLN A 88 -0.33 3.12 3.32
C GLN A 88 0.05 4.62 3.35
N THR A 89 -0.85 5.51 2.94
CA THR A 89 -0.58 6.95 2.91
C THR A 89 -0.36 7.52 4.33
N GLY A 90 -1.24 7.18 5.27
CA GLY A 90 -1.10 7.61 6.67
C GLY A 90 0.14 7.02 7.35
N ALA A 91 0.40 5.73 7.16
CA ALA A 91 1.57 5.05 7.71
C ALA A 91 2.87 5.64 7.15
N ALA A 92 2.95 5.85 5.82
CA ALA A 92 4.13 6.44 5.20
C ALA A 92 4.40 7.86 5.70
N ALA A 93 3.36 8.69 5.85
CA ALA A 93 3.51 10.03 6.42
C ALA A 93 4.03 9.98 7.87
N ALA A 94 3.54 9.03 8.67
CA ALA A 94 3.99 8.85 10.05
C ALA A 94 5.45 8.39 10.15
N VAL A 95 5.89 7.46 9.30
CA VAL A 95 7.30 7.02 9.27
C VAL A 95 8.20 8.14 8.76
N LEU A 96 7.78 8.89 7.73
CA LEU A 96 8.52 10.04 7.20
C LEU A 96 8.73 11.10 8.28
N ALA A 97 7.69 11.47 9.01
CA ALA A 97 7.77 12.47 10.07
C ALA A 97 8.68 12.03 11.24
N GLU A 98 8.73 10.73 11.54
CA GLU A 98 9.50 10.19 12.66
C GLU A 98 10.97 9.92 12.31
N LYS A 99 11.25 9.44 11.10
CA LYS A 99 12.57 8.87 10.72
C LYS A 99 13.11 9.35 9.38
N GLY A 100 12.40 10.22 8.66
CA GLY A 100 12.81 10.67 7.32
C GLY A 100 12.78 9.56 6.27
N VAL A 101 12.05 8.46 6.52
CA VAL A 101 11.89 7.37 5.54
C VAL A 101 10.67 7.68 4.69
N ASP A 102 10.88 7.95 3.41
CA ASP A 102 9.80 8.21 2.46
C ASP A 102 9.10 6.92 1.99
N ARG A 103 8.01 7.11 1.23
CA ARG A 103 7.22 6.01 0.66
C ARG A 103 8.03 5.12 -0.28
N ALA A 104 8.93 5.70 -1.08
CA ALA A 104 9.74 4.93 -2.04
C ALA A 104 10.65 3.94 -1.32
N ARG A 105 11.24 4.34 -0.18
CA ARG A 105 12.02 3.44 0.68
C ARG A 105 11.17 2.36 1.32
N LEU A 106 9.93 2.66 1.74
CA LEU A 106 8.99 1.64 2.22
C LEU A 106 8.63 0.63 1.11
N ASP A 107 8.39 1.09 -0.11
CA ASP A 107 8.11 0.21 -1.25
C ASP A 107 9.32 -0.65 -1.65
N ALA A 108 10.52 -0.09 -1.56
CA ALA A 108 11.77 -0.83 -1.75
C ALA A 108 11.94 -1.90 -0.65
N ALA A 109 11.68 -1.56 0.62
CA ALA A 109 11.75 -2.51 1.73
C ALA A 109 10.74 -3.65 1.59
N TRP A 110 9.52 -3.40 1.08
CA TRP A 110 8.59 -4.47 0.72
C TRP A 110 9.19 -5.43 -0.30
N SER A 111 9.81 -4.88 -1.35
CA SER A 111 10.34 -5.65 -2.47
C SER A 111 11.58 -6.46 -2.08
N ALA A 112 12.44 -5.90 -1.21
CA ALA A 112 13.65 -6.53 -0.70
C ALA A 112 13.39 -7.55 0.42
N ALA A 113 12.24 -7.46 1.10
CA ALA A 113 11.95 -8.32 2.24
C ALA A 113 11.94 -9.82 1.87
N PRO A 114 12.44 -10.69 2.77
CA PRO A 114 12.33 -12.13 2.63
C PRO A 114 10.89 -12.57 2.35
N ALA A 115 10.73 -13.66 1.60
CA ALA A 115 9.41 -14.22 1.28
C ALA A 115 8.57 -14.44 2.54
N GLU A 116 9.18 -14.99 3.60
CA GLU A 116 8.50 -15.24 4.88
C GLU A 116 7.90 -13.98 5.53
N ALA A 117 8.56 -12.82 5.40
CA ALA A 117 8.05 -11.56 5.92
C ALA A 117 6.82 -11.09 5.13
N ARG A 118 6.87 -11.20 3.80
CA ARG A 118 5.75 -10.89 2.90
C ARG A 118 4.59 -11.85 3.10
N ASP A 119 4.88 -13.13 3.28
CA ASP A 119 3.89 -14.17 3.59
C ASP A 119 3.16 -13.85 4.90
N CYS A 120 3.84 -13.34 5.92
CA CYS A 120 3.17 -12.90 7.14
C CYS A 120 2.20 -11.72 6.92
N ALA A 121 2.58 -10.74 6.09
CA ALA A 121 1.69 -9.63 5.73
C ALA A 121 0.49 -10.12 4.89
N LEU A 122 0.73 -10.99 3.91
CA LEU A 122 -0.29 -11.60 3.05
C LEU A 122 -1.25 -12.49 3.85
N ALA A 123 -0.75 -13.26 4.81
CA ALA A 123 -1.55 -14.09 5.71
C ALA A 123 -2.54 -13.26 6.54
N ASN A 124 -2.13 -12.08 6.99
CA ASN A 124 -3.01 -11.17 7.71
C ASN A 124 -4.04 -10.53 6.79
N ALA A 125 -3.63 -10.12 5.59
CA ALA A 125 -4.52 -9.53 4.60
C ALA A 125 -5.58 -10.53 4.10
N ALA A 126 -5.21 -11.79 3.85
CA ALA A 126 -6.11 -12.85 3.36
C ALA A 126 -7.34 -13.07 4.26
N LYS A 127 -7.18 -12.91 5.59
CA LYS A 127 -8.27 -13.02 6.58
C LYS A 127 -9.42 -12.06 6.30
N VAL A 128 -9.14 -10.87 5.76
CA VAL A 128 -10.16 -9.86 5.43
C VAL A 128 -11.08 -10.35 4.31
N PHE A 129 -10.56 -11.18 3.41
CA PHE A 129 -11.30 -11.72 2.26
C PHE A 129 -11.86 -13.12 2.51
N ALA A 130 -11.62 -13.70 3.69
CA ALA A 130 -11.95 -15.09 4.00
C ALA A 130 -11.44 -16.10 2.95
N ILE A 131 -10.24 -15.85 2.42
CA ILE A 131 -9.56 -16.75 1.47
C ILE A 131 -8.37 -17.44 2.12
N ASP A 132 -7.96 -18.56 1.53
CA ASP A 132 -6.69 -19.19 1.86
C ASP A 132 -5.54 -18.28 1.43
N GLY A 133 -4.63 -18.02 2.37
CA GLY A 133 -3.41 -17.26 2.15
C GLY A 133 -2.17 -18.08 2.54
N PRO A 134 -0.96 -17.53 2.35
CA PRO A 134 0.24 -18.16 2.86
C PRO A 134 0.18 -18.27 4.40
N VAL A 135 0.94 -19.21 4.96
CA VAL A 135 1.02 -19.39 6.40
C VAL A 135 2.18 -18.54 6.95
N CYS A 136 1.88 -17.69 7.93
CA CYS A 136 2.91 -16.99 8.70
C CYS A 136 3.50 -17.93 9.76
N VAL A 137 4.54 -18.68 9.39
CA VAL A 137 5.19 -19.65 10.29
C VAL A 137 5.97 -18.93 11.40
N ASN A 138 6.75 -17.91 11.05
CA ASN A 138 7.50 -17.10 12.00
C ASN A 138 6.96 -15.66 12.05
N ARG A 139 6.22 -15.32 13.11
CA ARG A 139 5.71 -13.95 13.29
C ARG A 139 6.82 -12.89 13.38
N ARG A 140 8.03 -13.26 13.81
CA ARG A 140 9.17 -12.32 13.85
C ARG A 140 9.75 -12.03 12.47
N ALA A 141 9.41 -12.79 11.42
CA ALA A 141 9.86 -12.49 10.06
C ALA A 141 9.41 -11.09 9.60
N SER A 142 8.27 -10.60 10.08
CA SER A 142 7.79 -9.24 9.79
C SER A 142 8.70 -8.13 10.35
N GLU A 143 9.60 -8.43 11.27
CA GLU A 143 10.62 -7.48 11.73
C GLU A 143 11.62 -7.11 10.63
N ALA A 144 11.80 -7.96 9.62
CA ALA A 144 12.70 -7.71 8.49
C ALA A 144 12.35 -6.40 7.79
N PHE A 145 11.07 -6.06 7.64
CA PHE A 145 10.63 -4.80 7.02
C PHE A 145 11.22 -3.56 7.69
N ALA A 146 11.25 -3.54 9.03
CA ALA A 146 11.80 -2.42 9.79
C ALA A 146 13.34 -2.42 9.69
N ARG A 147 13.97 -3.60 9.78
CA ARG A 147 15.43 -3.74 9.71
C ARG A 147 16.00 -3.29 8.36
N GLU A 148 15.31 -3.56 7.24
CA GLU A 148 15.72 -3.07 5.92
C GLU A 148 15.72 -1.54 5.82
N LEU A 149 14.96 -0.85 6.68
CA LEU A 149 14.92 0.61 6.75
C LEU A 149 15.95 1.18 7.73
N GLY A 150 16.75 0.32 8.37
CA GLY A 150 17.68 0.69 9.43
C GLY A 150 17.00 0.94 10.77
N LEU A 151 15.78 0.43 10.97
CA LEU A 151 15.05 0.56 12.23
C LEU A 151 15.21 -0.69 13.09
N ASP A 152 15.45 -0.50 14.39
CA ASP A 152 15.45 -1.60 15.36
C ASP A 152 14.04 -1.75 15.98
N PRO A 153 13.28 -2.81 15.68
CA PRO A 153 11.93 -3.00 16.22
C PRO A 153 11.89 -3.17 17.74
N THR A 154 13.03 -3.47 18.38
CA THR A 154 13.15 -3.61 19.85
C THR A 154 13.55 -2.31 20.53
N ALA A 155 14.20 -1.39 19.82
CA ALA A 155 14.64 -0.11 20.36
C ALA A 155 13.45 0.81 20.66
N ARG A 156 13.45 1.42 21.85
CA ARG A 156 12.40 2.38 22.24
C ARG A 156 12.28 3.54 21.27
N ALA A 157 13.39 4.02 20.74
CA ALA A 157 13.44 5.14 19.80
C ALA A 157 12.79 4.83 18.44
N ASP A 158 12.66 3.56 18.07
CA ASP A 158 12.18 3.14 16.74
C ASP A 158 10.81 2.47 16.79
N ARG A 159 10.33 2.06 17.97
CA ARG A 159 9.05 1.34 18.15
C ARG A 159 7.88 1.93 17.37
N LYS A 160 7.70 3.26 17.37
CA LYS A 160 6.62 3.93 16.64
C LYS A 160 6.79 3.79 15.13
N ALA A 161 7.97 4.08 14.60
CA ALA A 161 8.26 3.98 13.17
C ALA A 161 8.22 2.52 12.67
N SER A 162 8.75 1.58 13.45
CA SER A 162 8.68 0.13 13.15
C SER A 162 7.23 -0.37 13.14
N GLY A 163 6.40 0.09 14.08
CA GLY A 163 4.97 -0.22 14.09
C GLY A 163 4.24 0.32 12.86
N GLN A 164 4.50 1.58 12.48
CA GLN A 164 3.92 2.18 11.26
C GLN A 164 4.45 1.53 9.98
N THR A 165 5.71 1.11 9.95
CA THR A 165 6.27 0.30 8.86
C THR A 165 5.49 -1.00 8.71
N LEU A 166 5.26 -1.73 9.80
CA LEU A 166 4.45 -2.96 9.75
C LEU A 166 3.01 -2.68 9.29
N THR A 167 2.41 -1.59 9.74
CA THR A 167 1.08 -1.15 9.26
C THR A 167 1.07 -0.89 7.76
N TYR A 168 2.09 -0.20 7.23
CA TYR A 168 2.26 0.03 5.80
C TYR A 168 2.31 -1.29 5.02
N MET A 169 3.12 -2.25 5.47
CA MET A 169 3.30 -3.52 4.76
C MET A 169 2.04 -4.39 4.77
N ASN A 170 1.31 -4.45 5.89
CA ASN A 170 0.01 -5.13 5.93
C ASN A 170 -1.03 -4.45 5.03
N ALA A 171 -1.03 -3.12 4.97
CA ALA A 171 -1.94 -2.37 4.09
C ALA A 171 -1.60 -2.53 2.61
N LYS A 172 -0.31 -2.63 2.28
CA LYS A 172 0.17 -2.98 0.93
C LYS A 172 -0.27 -4.38 0.54
N ALA A 173 -0.13 -5.36 1.44
CA ALA A 173 -0.63 -6.72 1.22
C ALA A 173 -2.16 -6.77 1.01
N LEU A 174 -2.92 -5.99 1.79
CA LEU A 174 -4.38 -5.87 1.64
C LEU A 174 -4.77 -5.34 0.26
N GLU A 175 -4.14 -4.26 -0.19
CA GLU A 175 -4.40 -3.68 -1.51
C GLU A 175 -3.99 -4.66 -2.62
N LEU A 176 -2.83 -5.32 -2.51
CA LEU A 176 -2.37 -6.30 -3.49
C LEU A 176 -3.35 -7.49 -3.65
N ILE A 177 -3.87 -8.03 -2.56
CA ILE A 177 -4.87 -9.11 -2.62
C ILE A 177 -6.16 -8.60 -3.26
N ALA A 178 -6.66 -7.42 -2.85
CA ALA A 178 -7.86 -6.82 -3.44
C ALA A 178 -7.72 -6.66 -4.96
N LEU A 179 -6.60 -6.10 -5.42
CA LEU A 179 -6.30 -5.92 -6.84
C LEU A 179 -6.19 -7.25 -7.59
N THR A 180 -5.59 -8.27 -6.95
CA THR A 180 -5.50 -9.61 -7.54
C THR A 180 -6.88 -10.24 -7.73
N LEU A 181 -7.76 -10.11 -6.74
CA LEU A 181 -9.15 -10.60 -6.82
C LEU A 181 -9.92 -9.85 -7.93
N ILE A 182 -9.80 -8.53 -7.99
CA ILE A 182 -10.43 -7.68 -9.01
C ILE A 182 -9.94 -8.05 -10.42
N ALA A 183 -8.63 -8.26 -10.60
CA ALA A 183 -8.07 -8.64 -11.89
C ALA A 183 -8.55 -10.01 -12.38
N ARG A 184 -8.85 -10.93 -11.45
CA ARG A 184 -9.36 -12.28 -11.75
C ARG A 184 -10.89 -12.35 -11.82
N ALA A 185 -11.58 -11.27 -11.51
CA ALA A 185 -13.04 -11.22 -11.49
C ALA A 185 -13.60 -11.41 -12.91
N PRO A 186 -14.46 -12.41 -13.16
CA PRO A 186 -15.13 -12.54 -14.45
C PRO A 186 -15.91 -11.26 -14.76
N ARG A 187 -15.90 -10.83 -16.02
CA ARG A 187 -16.73 -9.71 -16.50
C ARG A 187 -18.11 -10.24 -16.81
N SER A 188 -19.14 -9.65 -16.20
CA SER A 188 -20.54 -9.89 -16.54
C SER A 188 -20.98 -9.08 -17.75
#